data_AF-A0A7Y8F153-F1
#
_entry.id   AF-A0A7Y8F153-F1
#
_cell.length_a   1.000
_cell.length_b   1.000
_cell.length_c   1.000
_cell.angle_alpha   90.00
_cell.angle_beta   90.00
_cell.angle_gamma   90.00
#
_symmetry.space_group_name_H-M   'P 1'
#
loop_
_entity.id
_entity.type
_entity.pdbx_description
1 polymer ?
#
loop_
_entity_poly.entity_id
_entity_poly.type
_entity_poly.pdbx_seq_one_letter_code
_entity_poly.pdbx_strand_id
1 'polypeptide(L)'
;MAEIIAYIDEAGDEGFGKLRQVNGVGGQSRWLAIGACIVSAENDKNLVTWRNGITSRLRNVRDLHFRNLNHDQKVVVSQELAALPIGVALALSHKITIPGTRYATTFKQKGYLYNYLVRWLLERLCDECQKGDGPHRLRVVFSRRGGTDYHSMAILPVTAWMLSPWPLARSHSASALDAAFVRAA
;
A
#
# COMPACT_ATOMS: atom_id res chain seq x y z
N MET A 1 18.68 -15.66 -10.02
CA MET A 1 17.28 -15.27 -9.77
C MET A 1 17.31 -13.98 -8.97
N ALA A 2 16.74 -12.91 -9.51
CA ALA A 2 16.74 -11.62 -8.80
C ALA A 2 15.65 -11.66 -7.71
N GLU A 3 16.03 -11.34 -6.47
CA GLU A 3 15.09 -11.24 -5.35
C GLU A 3 14.74 -9.78 -5.09
N ILE A 4 13.44 -9.52 -5.03
CA ILE A 4 12.84 -8.23 -4.74
C ILE A 4 12.05 -8.38 -3.45
N ILE A 5 12.19 -7.42 -2.54
CA ILE A 5 11.46 -7.38 -1.28
C ILE A 5 10.46 -6.25 -1.32
N ALA A 6 9.19 -6.55 -1.01
CA ALA A 6 8.13 -5.57 -0.84
C ALA A 6 7.71 -5.50 0.63
N TYR A 7 8.00 -4.37 1.28
CA TYR A 7 7.56 -4.04 2.62
C TYR A 7 6.20 -3.35 2.55
N ILE A 8 5.16 -4.02 3.06
CA ILE A 8 3.78 -3.53 3.01
C ILE A 8 3.39 -2.92 4.35
N ASP A 9 2.83 -1.72 4.30
CA ASP A 9 2.26 -1.02 5.45
C ASP A 9 0.97 -0.30 5.06
N GLU A 10 0.17 0.10 6.07
CA GLU A 10 -1.09 0.80 5.84
C GLU A 10 -1.15 2.18 6.49
N ALA A 11 -1.97 3.05 5.89
CA ALA A 11 -2.40 4.29 6.51
C ALA A 11 -3.93 4.40 6.52
N GLY A 12 -4.46 4.72 7.70
CA GLY A 12 -5.90 4.78 7.95
C GLY A 12 -6.45 3.48 8.54
N ASP A 13 -7.77 3.37 8.53
CA ASP A 13 -8.51 2.24 9.10
C ASP A 13 -9.60 1.79 8.11
N GLU A 14 -9.98 0.52 8.16
CA GLU A 14 -11.03 -0.04 7.29
C GLU A 14 -12.46 0.28 7.75
N GLY A 15 -12.61 0.97 8.89
CA GLY A 15 -13.91 1.28 9.46
C GLY A 15 -14.74 2.23 8.59
N PHE A 16 -16.05 2.04 8.63
CA PHE A 16 -17.05 2.94 8.04
C PHE A 16 -17.83 3.69 9.11
N GLY A 17 -17.22 3.91 10.28
CA GLY A 17 -17.86 4.59 11.40
C GLY A 17 -18.00 6.09 11.13
N LYS A 18 -17.69 6.90 12.15
CA LYS A 18 -17.67 8.36 11.98
C LYS A 18 -16.48 8.77 11.12
N LEU A 19 -16.67 8.83 9.80
CA LEU A 19 -15.67 9.36 8.87
C LEU A 19 -15.44 10.85 9.15
N ARG A 20 -14.17 11.26 9.12
CA ARG A 20 -13.76 12.66 9.35
C ARG A 20 -14.45 13.57 8.34
N GLN A 21 -15.06 14.66 8.81
CA GLN A 21 -15.67 15.67 7.93
C GLN A 21 -14.61 16.60 7.32
N VAL A 22 -14.94 17.27 6.20
CA VAL A 22 -14.07 18.32 5.66
C VAL A 22 -13.98 19.42 6.73
N ASN A 23 -12.77 19.79 7.14
CA ASN A 23 -12.49 20.72 8.25
C ASN A 23 -13.00 20.27 9.64
N GLY A 24 -13.42 19.01 9.78
CA GLY A 24 -13.88 18.45 11.06
C GLY A 24 -12.72 17.94 11.91
N VAL A 25 -12.81 18.15 13.23
CA VAL A 25 -11.90 17.54 14.20
C VAL A 25 -12.39 16.13 14.55
N GLY A 26 -11.50 15.15 14.45
CA GLY A 26 -11.77 13.76 14.81
C GLY A 26 -12.50 12.95 13.71
N GLY A 27 -12.63 11.65 13.97
CA GLY A 27 -13.19 10.68 13.03
C GLY A 27 -12.13 9.89 12.24
N GLN A 28 -12.59 8.78 11.68
CA GLN A 28 -11.79 7.86 10.86
C GLN A 28 -11.35 8.54 9.56
N SER A 29 -10.19 8.17 9.04
CA SER A 29 -9.73 8.68 7.74
C SER A 29 -10.78 8.39 6.66
N ARG A 30 -10.93 9.28 5.67
CA ARG A 30 -11.77 8.99 4.48
C ARG A 30 -11.08 8.03 3.52
N TRP A 31 -9.77 7.88 3.66
CA TRP A 31 -8.91 7.04 2.84
C TRP A 31 -8.41 5.87 3.64
N LEU A 32 -8.43 4.70 3.03
CA LEU A 32 -7.59 3.57 3.41
C LEU A 32 -6.52 3.42 2.33
N ALA A 33 -5.26 3.40 2.73
CA ALA A 33 -4.12 3.26 1.85
C ALA A 33 -3.29 2.03 2.25
N ILE A 34 -2.97 1.18 1.29
CA ILE A 34 -2.01 0.09 1.44
C ILE A 34 -0.84 0.40 0.52
N GLY A 35 0.34 0.61 1.10
CA GLY A 35 1.56 0.96 0.38
C GLY A 35 2.58 -0.16 0.42
N ALA A 36 3.40 -0.27 -0.63
CA ALA A 36 4.58 -1.11 -0.66
C ALA A 36 5.83 -0.25 -0.91
N CYS A 37 6.85 -0.42 -0.08
CA CYS A 37 8.22 0.00 -0.36
C CYS A 37 8.97 -1.20 -0.94
N ILE A 38 9.50 -1.05 -2.15
CA ILE A 38 10.07 -2.11 -2.96
C ILE A 38 11.58 -1.90 -3.01
N VAL A 39 12.37 -2.91 -2.68
CA VAL A 39 13.84 -2.86 -2.73
C VAL A 39 14.42 -4.13 -3.32
N SER A 40 15.59 -4.01 -3.95
CA SER A 40 16.38 -5.17 -4.33
C SER A 40 16.97 -5.85 -3.09
N ALA A 41 17.25 -7.15 -3.17
CA ALA A 41 17.93 -7.87 -2.09
C ALA A 41 19.31 -7.29 -1.74
N GLU A 42 20.02 -6.69 -2.70
CA GLU A 42 21.29 -6.00 -2.45
C GLU A 42 21.10 -4.76 -1.56
N ASN A 43 20.02 -4.02 -1.78
CA ASN A 43 19.72 -2.77 -1.09
C ASN A 43 19.00 -2.96 0.25
N ASP A 44 18.42 -4.14 0.50
CA ASP A 44 17.71 -4.47 1.75
C ASP A 44 18.53 -4.15 3.01
N LYS A 45 19.83 -4.49 2.99
CA LYS A 45 20.78 -4.23 4.09
C LYS A 45 20.99 -2.74 4.38
N ASN A 46 20.72 -1.86 3.41
CA ASN A 46 20.96 -0.43 3.52
C ASN A 46 19.76 0.32 4.14
N LEU A 47 18.58 -0.31 4.23
CA LEU A 47 17.34 0.33 4.69
C LEU A 47 17.47 1.00 6.06
N VAL A 48 18.11 0.32 7.02
CA VAL A 48 18.33 0.86 8.38
C VAL A 48 19.24 2.08 8.33
N THR A 49 20.32 2.02 7.55
CA THR A 49 21.26 3.13 7.36
C THR A 49 20.59 4.33 6.71
N TRP A 50 19.80 4.11 5.64
CA TRP A 50 19.07 5.17 4.97
C TRP A 50 18.04 5.83 5.89
N ARG A 51 17.23 5.04 6.59
CA ARG A 51 16.29 5.56 7.59
C ARG A 51 17.00 6.41 8.64
N ASN A 52 18.11 5.91 9.19
CA ASN A 52 18.87 6.65 10.20
C ASN A 52 19.48 7.94 9.64
N GLY A 53 19.95 7.91 8.38
CA GLY A 53 20.44 9.10 7.68
C GLY A 53 19.35 10.15 7.45
N ILE A 54 18.13 9.72 7.10
CA ILE A 54 16.98 10.62 6.99
C ILE A 54 16.65 11.21 8.37
N THR A 55 16.53 10.37 9.40
CA THR A 55 16.21 10.82 10.76
C THR A 55 17.25 11.78 11.32
N SER A 56 18.55 11.61 11.04
CA SER A 56 19.60 12.49 11.53
C SER A 56 19.54 13.90 10.95
N ARG A 57 18.89 14.08 9.79
CA ARG A 57 18.63 15.40 9.19
C ARG A 57 17.45 16.13 9.84
N LEU A 58 16.62 15.42 10.61
CA LEU A 58 15.45 15.99 11.27
C LEU A 58 15.79 16.36 12.72
N ARG A 59 15.53 17.61 13.09
CA ARG A 59 15.69 18.04 14.49
C ARG A 59 14.57 17.43 15.36
N ASN A 60 14.95 16.86 16.51
CA ASN A 60 14.04 16.35 17.55
C ASN A 60 13.11 15.21 17.11
N VAL A 61 13.47 14.42 16.10
CA VAL A 61 12.70 13.26 15.66
C VAL A 61 13.42 11.98 16.10
N ARG A 62 12.76 11.16 16.92
CA ARG A 62 13.28 9.85 17.33
C ARG A 62 12.75 8.71 16.45
N ASP A 63 11.52 8.86 15.95
CA ASP A 63 10.84 7.88 15.12
C ASP A 63 10.26 8.56 13.89
N LEU A 64 10.41 7.93 12.72
CA LEU A 64 10.04 8.49 11.43
C LEU A 64 8.58 8.21 11.10
N HIS A 65 7.68 8.53 12.04
CA HIS A 65 6.24 8.40 11.82
C HIS A 65 5.74 9.62 11.04
N PHE A 66 5.50 9.48 9.73
CA PHE A 66 5.22 10.59 8.80
C PHE A 66 4.07 11.51 9.25
N ARG A 67 3.05 10.97 9.91
CA ARG A 67 1.94 11.74 10.51
C ARG A 67 2.41 12.83 11.49
N ASN A 68 3.44 12.55 12.27
CA ASN A 68 3.94 13.42 13.33
C ASN A 68 4.93 14.48 12.85
N LEU A 69 5.34 14.40 11.58
CA LEU A 69 6.24 15.37 10.98
C LEU A 69 5.50 16.66 10.61
N ASN A 70 6.15 17.80 10.84
CA ASN A 70 5.69 19.08 10.33
C ASN A 70 5.89 19.19 8.81
N HIS A 71 5.43 20.27 8.19
CA HIS A 71 5.50 20.42 6.73
C HIS A 71 6.94 20.34 6.20
N ASP A 72 7.85 21.14 6.76
CA ASP A 72 9.24 21.20 6.31
C ASP A 72 9.97 19.85 6.47
N GLN A 73 9.72 19.15 7.59
CA GLN A 73 10.24 17.81 7.83
C GLN A 73 9.71 16.82 6.78
N LYS A 74 8.43 16.89 6.39
CA LYS A 74 7.86 16.04 5.34
C LYS A 74 8.50 16.30 3.99
N VAL A 75 8.78 17.57 3.66
CA VAL A 75 9.48 17.93 2.43
C VAL A 75 10.87 17.30 2.41
N VAL A 76 11.64 17.46 3.49
CA VAL A 76 12.98 16.85 3.60
C VAL A 76 12.91 15.33 3.45
N VAL A 77 12.03 14.66 4.20
CA VAL A 77 11.89 13.19 4.12
C VAL A 77 11.53 12.74 2.70
N SER A 78 10.63 13.44 2.02
CA SER A 78 10.21 13.08 0.67
C SER A 78 11.35 13.26 -0.34
N GLN A 79 12.14 14.32 -0.21
CA GLN A 79 13.32 14.55 -1.05
C GLN A 79 14.39 13.49 -0.84
N GLU A 80 14.67 13.11 0.41
CA GLU A 80 15.64 12.05 0.70
C GLU A 80 15.17 10.70 0.17
N LEU A 81 13.90 10.35 0.36
CA LEU A 81 13.33 9.08 -0.14
C LEU A 81 13.38 8.99 -1.67
N ALA A 82 13.11 10.10 -2.36
CA ALA A 82 13.16 10.16 -3.83
C ALA A 82 14.57 9.90 -4.39
N ALA A 83 15.63 10.20 -3.62
CA ALA A 83 17.00 9.95 -4.03
C ALA A 83 17.48 8.50 -3.79
N LEU A 84 16.68 7.67 -3.11
CA LEU A 84 17.03 6.28 -2.81
C LEU A 84 16.63 5.35 -3.97
N PRO A 85 17.38 4.27 -4.23
CA PRO A 85 17.05 3.26 -5.23
C PRO A 85 15.95 2.33 -4.72
N ILE A 86 14.77 2.88 -4.44
CA ILE A 86 13.58 2.19 -3.97
C ILE A 86 12.42 2.38 -4.95
N GLY A 87 11.57 1.38 -5.08
CA GLY A 87 10.28 1.49 -5.75
C GLY A 87 9.15 1.73 -4.74
N VAL A 88 8.07 2.35 -5.19
CA VAL A 88 6.87 2.56 -4.36
C VAL A 88 5.64 2.18 -5.17
N ALA A 89 4.73 1.42 -4.54
CA ALA A 89 3.40 1.12 -5.09
C ALA A 89 2.32 1.40 -4.04
N LEU A 90 1.13 1.78 -4.49
CA LEU A 90 0.04 2.22 -3.60
C LEU A 90 -1.31 1.75 -4.13
N ALA A 91 -2.11 1.13 -3.26
CA ALA A 91 -3.52 0.86 -3.50
C ALA A 91 -4.36 1.71 -2.53
N LEU A 92 -5.30 2.48 -3.08
CA LEU A 92 -6.11 3.45 -2.33
C LEU A 92 -7.59 3.16 -2.48
N SER A 93 -8.34 3.32 -1.39
CA SER A 93 -9.81 3.39 -1.41
C SER A 93 -10.31 4.67 -0.76
N HIS A 94 -11.13 5.42 -1.49
CA HIS A 94 -11.90 6.51 -0.92
C HIS A 94 -13.20 5.96 -0.31
N LYS A 95 -13.22 5.75 1.00
CA LYS A 95 -14.30 5.04 1.71
C LYS A 95 -15.68 5.69 1.57
N ILE A 96 -15.76 6.98 1.25
CA ILE A 96 -17.02 7.70 1.05
C ILE A 96 -17.82 7.15 -0.13
N THR A 97 -17.15 6.57 -1.13
CA THR A 97 -17.82 6.09 -2.35
C THR A 97 -18.50 4.72 -2.18
N ILE A 98 -18.31 4.05 -1.04
CA ILE A 98 -18.77 2.68 -0.80
C ILE A 98 -20.18 2.62 -0.19
N PRO A 99 -20.54 3.41 0.86
CA PRO A 99 -21.90 3.42 1.39
C PRO A 99 -22.96 3.69 0.32
N GLY A 100 -24.06 2.95 0.37
CA GLY A 100 -25.14 3.06 -0.62
C GLY A 100 -24.92 2.24 -1.91
N THR A 101 -23.74 1.65 -2.10
CA THR A 101 -23.47 0.73 -3.21
C THR A 101 -23.82 -0.72 -2.85
N ARG A 102 -23.93 -1.58 -3.88
CA ARG A 102 -24.09 -3.03 -3.70
C ARG A 102 -22.94 -3.72 -2.93
N TYR A 103 -21.78 -3.06 -2.82
CA TYR A 103 -20.59 -3.59 -2.14
C TYR A 103 -20.50 -3.16 -0.66
N ALA A 104 -21.40 -2.30 -0.20
CA ALA A 104 -21.34 -1.74 1.15
C ALA A 104 -21.39 -2.82 2.24
N THR A 105 -22.24 -3.84 2.07
CA THR A 105 -22.37 -4.97 3.01
C THR A 105 -21.11 -5.82 3.05
N THR A 106 -20.48 -6.06 1.90
CA THR A 106 -19.23 -6.83 1.78
C THR A 106 -18.07 -6.09 2.45
N PHE A 107 -17.83 -4.83 2.07
CA PHE A 107 -16.65 -4.11 2.55
C PHE A 107 -16.76 -3.67 4.02
N LYS A 108 -17.96 -3.65 4.61
CA LYS A 108 -18.14 -3.47 6.06
C LYS A 108 -17.68 -4.67 6.88
N GLN A 109 -17.52 -5.85 6.28
CA GLN A 109 -16.99 -7.02 6.99
C GLN A 109 -15.51 -6.81 7.32
N LYS A 110 -15.12 -7.21 8.53
CA LYS A 110 -13.75 -7.04 9.03
C LYS A 110 -12.74 -7.68 8.06
N GLY A 111 -11.70 -6.95 7.69
CA GLY A 111 -10.62 -7.41 6.81
C GLY A 111 -10.94 -7.37 5.31
N TYR A 112 -12.20 -7.25 4.88
CA TYR A 112 -12.55 -7.41 3.47
C TYR A 112 -12.01 -6.28 2.59
N LEU A 113 -12.18 -5.02 3.00
CA LEU A 113 -11.65 -3.89 2.24
C LEU A 113 -10.11 -3.90 2.23
N TYR A 114 -9.49 -4.23 3.37
CA TYR A 114 -8.03 -4.36 3.47
C TYR A 114 -7.51 -5.43 2.52
N ASN A 115 -8.06 -6.65 2.58
CA ASN A 115 -7.66 -7.78 1.73
C ASN A 115 -7.88 -7.48 0.25
N TYR A 116 -8.96 -6.79 -0.08
CA TYR A 116 -9.22 -6.34 -1.45
C TYR A 116 -8.11 -5.40 -1.94
N LEU A 117 -7.71 -4.40 -1.16
CA LEU A 117 -6.62 -3.49 -1.53
C LEU A 117 -5.25 -4.19 -1.57
N VAL A 118 -4.96 -5.10 -0.64
CA VAL A 118 -3.74 -5.92 -0.67
C VAL A 118 -3.68 -6.75 -1.95
N ARG A 119 -4.79 -7.38 -2.36
CA ARG A 119 -4.84 -8.11 -3.63
C ARG A 119 -4.48 -7.21 -4.81
N TRP A 120 -5.11 -6.04 -4.93
CA TRP A 120 -4.81 -5.09 -6.01
C TRP A 120 -3.35 -4.65 -6.00
N LEU A 121 -2.78 -4.40 -4.81
CA LEU A 121 -1.37 -4.06 -4.66
C LEU A 121 -0.47 -5.21 -5.13
N LEU A 122 -0.75 -6.45 -4.72
CA LEU A 122 0.03 -7.63 -5.10
C LEU A 122 -0.06 -7.92 -6.60
N GLU A 123 -1.23 -7.76 -7.22
CA GLU A 123 -1.40 -7.87 -8.68
C GLU A 123 -0.48 -6.89 -9.40
N ARG A 124 -0.47 -5.61 -8.97
CA ARG A 124 0.43 -4.60 -9.54
C ARG A 124 1.91 -4.90 -9.30
N LEU A 125 2.28 -5.37 -8.11
CA LEU A 125 3.67 -5.76 -7.81
C LEU A 125 4.14 -6.91 -8.69
N CYS A 126 3.29 -7.92 -8.90
CA CYS A 126 3.58 -9.03 -9.80
C CYS A 126 3.72 -8.57 -11.25
N ASP A 127 2.81 -7.71 -11.74
CA ASP A 127 2.88 -7.15 -13.10
C ASP A 127 4.19 -6.39 -13.33
N GLU A 128 4.63 -5.58 -12.36
CA GLU A 128 5.91 -4.87 -12.47
C GLU A 128 7.12 -5.81 -12.40
N CYS A 129 7.09 -6.81 -11.53
CA CYS A 129 8.17 -7.81 -11.46
C CYS A 129 8.30 -8.62 -12.76
N GLN A 130 7.21 -8.81 -13.51
CA GLN A 130 7.23 -9.53 -14.79
C GLN A 130 7.87 -8.72 -15.93
N LYS A 131 7.94 -7.39 -15.83
CA LYS A 131 8.58 -6.53 -16.85
C LYS A 131 10.11 -6.58 -16.79
N GLY A 132 10.68 -7.08 -15.69
CA GLY A 132 12.13 -7.22 -15.54
C GLY A 132 12.69 -8.41 -16.31
N ASP A 133 14.00 -8.39 -16.56
CA ASP A 133 14.68 -9.49 -17.25
C ASP A 133 14.91 -10.68 -16.33
N GLY A 134 14.35 -11.84 -16.74
CA GLY A 134 14.60 -13.13 -16.12
C GLY A 134 13.65 -13.47 -14.95
N PRO A 135 13.89 -14.61 -14.27
CA PRO A 135 13.02 -15.04 -13.18
C PRO A 135 13.25 -14.18 -11.93
N HIS A 136 12.14 -13.61 -11.44
CA HIS A 136 12.09 -12.81 -10.22
C HIS A 136 11.41 -13.56 -9.09
N ARG A 137 11.93 -13.39 -7.87
CA ARG A 137 11.28 -13.83 -6.63
C ARG A 137 10.83 -12.61 -5.84
N LEU A 138 9.54 -12.50 -5.57
CA LEU A 138 8.99 -11.45 -4.72
C LEU A 138 8.83 -11.97 -3.28
N ARG A 139 9.57 -11.37 -2.34
CA ARG A 139 9.40 -11.58 -0.90
C ARG A 139 8.52 -10.47 -0.34
N VAL A 140 7.35 -10.83 0.19
CA VAL A 140 6.41 -9.86 0.78
C VAL A 140 6.56 -9.86 2.29
N VAL A 141 6.73 -8.68 2.88
CA VAL A 141 6.88 -8.49 4.33
C VAL A 141 5.83 -7.49 4.80
N PHE A 142 4.83 -7.94 5.55
CA PHE A 142 3.82 -7.07 6.15
C PHE A 142 4.30 -6.48 7.47
N SER A 143 4.01 -5.21 7.71
CA SER A 143 4.09 -4.61 9.05
C SER A 143 3.15 -5.36 10.00
N ARG A 144 3.50 -5.42 11.29
CA ARG A 144 2.66 -6.08 12.31
C ARG A 144 1.49 -5.17 12.67
N ARG A 145 0.27 -5.65 12.48
CA ARG A 145 -0.99 -4.97 12.80
C ARG A 145 -1.74 -5.73 13.88
N GLY A 146 -2.12 -5.03 14.95
CA GLY A 146 -3.04 -5.56 15.96
C GLY A 146 -4.40 -5.89 15.33
N GLY A 147 -4.85 -7.15 15.44
CA GLY A 147 -6.17 -7.58 14.99
C GLY A 147 -6.27 -8.08 13.54
N THR A 148 -5.15 -8.20 12.82
CA THR A 148 -5.06 -8.89 11.52
C THR A 148 -4.69 -10.34 11.74
N ASP A 149 -5.52 -11.25 11.24
CA ASP A 149 -5.19 -12.67 11.20
C ASP A 149 -4.39 -12.99 9.94
N TYR A 150 -3.06 -12.99 10.07
CA TYR A 150 -2.17 -13.32 8.97
C TYR A 150 -2.32 -14.77 8.48
N HIS A 151 -2.86 -15.69 9.30
CA HIS A 151 -3.16 -17.04 8.83
C HIS A 151 -4.34 -17.03 7.86
N SER A 152 -5.36 -16.19 8.09
CA SER A 152 -6.46 -15.99 7.14
C SER A 152 -6.01 -15.41 5.80
N MET A 153 -4.90 -14.65 5.78
CA MET A 153 -4.27 -14.15 4.56
C MET A 153 -3.40 -15.20 3.86
N ALA A 154 -2.69 -16.04 4.62
CA ALA A 154 -1.89 -17.15 4.08
C ALA A 154 -2.77 -18.24 3.45
N ILE A 155 -4.02 -18.38 3.89
CA ILE A 155 -5.05 -19.26 3.32
C ILE A 155 -5.81 -18.56 2.18
N LEU A 156 -5.30 -17.46 1.64
CA LEU A 156 -5.67 -17.03 0.30
C LEU A 156 -4.67 -17.71 -0.65
N PRO A 157 -5.01 -18.85 -1.29
CA PRO A 157 -4.29 -19.18 -2.49
C PRO A 157 -4.49 -17.98 -3.39
N VAL A 158 -3.40 -17.30 -3.70
CA VAL A 158 -3.36 -16.24 -4.72
C VAL A 158 -4.17 -16.72 -5.93
N THR A 159 -4.13 -18.02 -6.24
CA THR A 159 -4.93 -18.71 -7.26
C THR A 159 -6.44 -18.87 -6.99
N ALA A 160 -6.92 -19.15 -5.77
CA ALA A 160 -8.34 -19.51 -5.54
C ALA A 160 -9.28 -18.30 -5.52
N TRP A 161 -8.76 -17.11 -5.17
CA TRP A 161 -9.49 -15.84 -5.32
C TRP A 161 -9.15 -15.10 -6.63
N MET A 162 -7.99 -15.36 -7.27
CA MET A 162 -7.70 -14.84 -8.62
C MET A 162 -8.54 -15.53 -9.70
N LEU A 163 -8.82 -16.83 -9.57
CA LEU A 163 -9.56 -17.62 -10.57
C LEU A 163 -11.07 -17.65 -10.33
N SER A 164 -11.54 -17.22 -9.16
CA SER A 164 -12.98 -17.07 -8.95
C SER A 164 -13.41 -15.74 -9.58
N PRO A 165 -14.22 -15.75 -10.66
CA PRO A 165 -14.69 -14.53 -11.29
C PRO A 165 -15.58 -13.79 -10.29
N TRP A 166 -15.05 -12.72 -9.69
CA TRP A 166 -15.92 -11.77 -9.00
C TRP A 166 -16.91 -11.20 -10.04
N PRO A 167 -18.18 -10.89 -9.70
CA PRO A 167 -19.27 -10.67 -10.67
C PRO A 167 -19.10 -9.47 -11.62
N LEU A 168 -17.94 -8.80 -11.60
CA LEU A 168 -17.58 -7.69 -12.48
C LEU A 168 -16.85 -8.12 -13.76
N ALA A 169 -16.41 -9.38 -13.89
CA ALA A 169 -15.66 -9.83 -15.07
C ALA A 169 -16.54 -10.14 -16.32
N ARG A 170 -17.75 -9.57 -16.40
CA ARG A 170 -18.58 -9.62 -17.62
C ARG A 170 -19.28 -8.28 -17.86
N SER A 171 -18.52 -7.27 -18.27
CA SER A 171 -18.99 -6.29 -19.28
C SER A 171 -17.85 -5.36 -19.69
N HIS A 172 -17.35 -5.61 -20.90
CA HIS A 172 -16.92 -4.67 -21.94
C HIS A 172 -16.29 -3.32 -21.56
N SER A 173 -15.14 -3.08 -22.22
CA SER A 173 -14.36 -1.85 -22.38
C SER A 173 -13.52 -1.39 -21.18
N ALA A 174 -12.36 -2.04 -21.04
CA ALA A 174 -11.18 -1.38 -20.49
C ALA A 174 -10.72 -0.31 -21.50
N SER A 175 -11.06 0.95 -21.24
CA SER A 175 -10.42 2.08 -21.92
C SER A 175 -10.46 3.32 -21.05
N ALA A 176 -9.30 3.96 -20.94
CA ALA A 176 -9.07 5.37 -20.59
C ALA A 176 -8.71 5.78 -19.15
N LEU A 177 -8.42 4.87 -18.21
CA LEU A 177 -7.85 5.27 -16.89
C LEU A 177 -6.51 4.61 -16.50
N ASP A 178 -5.93 3.78 -17.37
CA ASP A 178 -4.66 3.06 -17.11
C ASP A 178 -3.38 3.86 -17.38
N ALA A 179 -3.44 5.18 -17.52
CA ALA A 179 -2.28 5.99 -17.91
C ALA A 179 -2.07 7.21 -16.99
N ALA A 180 -1.67 6.99 -15.74
CA ALA A 180 -1.09 8.05 -14.92
C ALA A 180 -0.28 7.53 -13.73
N PHE A 181 0.69 6.62 -13.92
CA PHE A 181 1.76 6.46 -12.91
C PHE A 181 2.99 5.72 -13.44
N VAL A 182 3.75 6.33 -14.34
CA VAL A 182 5.15 5.99 -14.63
C VAL A 182 5.88 7.29 -14.96
N ARG A 183 7.01 7.54 -14.26
CA ARG A 183 8.00 8.65 -14.38
C ARG A 183 7.69 9.96 -13.62
N ALA A 184 8.19 10.02 -12.39
CA ALA A 184 8.99 11.13 -11.88
C ALA A 184 10.07 10.47 -11.02
N ALA A 185 11.27 10.28 -11.59
CA ALA A 185 12.45 11.09 -11.34
C ALA A 185 13.12 10.70 -10.03
#